data_AF-A0A963CAT5-F1
#
_entry.id   AF-A0A963CAT5-F1
#
_cell.length_a   1.000
_cell.length_b   1.000
_cell.length_c   1.000
_cell.angle_alpha   90.00
_cell.angle_beta   90.00
_cell.angle_gamma   90.00
#
_symmetry.space_group_name_H-M   'P 1'
#
loop_
_entity.id
_entity.type
_entity.pdbx_description
1 polymer ?
#
loop_
_entity_poly.entity_id
_entity_poly.type
_entity_poly.pdbx_seq_one_letter_code
_entity_poly.pdbx_strand_id
1 'polypeptide(L)'
;MSLILDDDFPLFLTLIAQAAYEKMTGRAQVEPQLTGEIAMEIAEKARENLGGGAHVCIPKGRDWLLPRRDREIWDKFRGDNYQALAKEYNLTEIRIRQIVERCRAADQKRRQAGLFGEG
;
A
#
# COMPACT_ATOMS: atom_id res chain seq x y z
N MET A 1 -25.02 -7.22 -0.92
CA MET A 1 -25.93 -6.07 -1.07
C MET A 1 -25.09 -4.97 -1.71
N SER A 2 -25.51 -4.40 -2.84
CA SER A 2 -24.75 -3.36 -3.53
C SER A 2 -24.89 -2.02 -2.79
N LEU A 3 -23.79 -1.30 -2.65
CA LEU A 3 -23.85 0.13 -2.28
C LEU A 3 -24.69 0.86 -3.33
N ILE A 4 -25.71 1.59 -2.89
CA ILE A 4 -26.42 2.54 -3.74
C ILE A 4 -25.56 3.80 -3.75
N LEU A 5 -24.96 4.10 -4.90
CA LEU A 5 -24.13 5.28 -5.12
C LEU A 5 -24.82 6.17 -6.15
N ASP A 6 -24.77 7.48 -5.95
CA ASP A 6 -25.24 8.44 -6.95
C ASP A 6 -24.36 8.36 -8.21
N ASP A 7 -24.99 8.48 -9.38
CA ASP A 7 -24.32 8.37 -10.70
C ASP A 7 -23.22 9.43 -10.91
N ASP A 8 -23.29 10.55 -10.18
CA ASP A 8 -22.31 11.64 -10.23
C ASP A 8 -21.12 11.44 -9.27
N PHE A 9 -21.12 10.36 -8.47
CA PHE A 9 -20.02 10.12 -7.54
C PHE A 9 -18.74 9.70 -8.28
N PRO A 10 -17.58 10.36 -8.03
CA PRO A 10 -16.36 10.08 -8.78
C PRO A 10 -15.95 8.61 -8.71
N LEU A 11 -15.72 7.98 -9.88
CA LEU A 11 -15.40 6.55 -10.02
C LEU A 11 -14.28 6.08 -9.07
N PHE A 12 -13.26 6.91 -8.85
CA PHE A 12 -12.16 6.59 -7.96
C PHE A 12 -12.61 6.43 -6.50
N LEU A 13 -13.52 7.29 -6.03
CA LEU A 13 -14.06 7.22 -4.68
C LEU A 13 -15.04 6.06 -4.53
N THR A 14 -15.84 5.78 -5.57
CA THR A 14 -16.66 4.56 -5.67
C THR A 14 -15.84 3.30 -5.44
N LEU A 15 -14.69 3.19 -6.10
CA LEU A 15 -13.79 2.04 -5.95
C LEU A 15 -13.26 1.88 -4.52
N ILE A 16 -12.97 2.99 -3.83
CA ILE A 16 -12.51 2.98 -2.44
C ILE A 16 -13.64 2.52 -1.50
N ALA A 17 -14.83 3.11 -1.64
CA ALA A 17 -16.00 2.74 -0.84
C ALA A 17 -16.35 1.25 -1.01
N GLN A 18 -16.38 0.77 -2.26
CA GLN A 18 -16.71 -0.63 -2.54
C GLN A 18 -15.67 -1.60 -1.95
N ALA A 19 -14.37 -1.30 -2.11
CA ALA A 19 -13.31 -2.14 -1.54
C ALA A 19 -13.37 -2.18 0.01
N ALA A 20 -13.70 -1.05 0.65
CA ALA A 20 -13.87 -1.00 2.10
C ALA A 20 -15.08 -1.85 2.54
N TYR A 21 -16.22 -1.69 1.87
CA TYR A 21 -17.45 -2.43 2.17
C TYR A 21 -17.29 -3.94 2.01
N GLU A 22 -16.71 -4.40 0.91
CA GLU A 22 -16.44 -5.83 0.66
C GLU A 22 -15.53 -6.42 1.74
N LYS A 23 -14.57 -5.64 2.25
CA LYS A 23 -13.63 -6.10 3.28
C LYS A 23 -14.26 -6.20 4.66
N MET A 24 -15.20 -5.32 4.98
CA MET A 24 -15.88 -5.26 6.27
C MET A 24 -17.04 -6.27 6.33
N THR A 25 -17.74 -6.47 5.22
CA THR A 25 -18.82 -7.45 5.10
C THR A 25 -18.31 -8.85 5.43
N GLY A 26 -18.90 -9.49 6.45
CA GLY A 26 -18.54 -10.84 6.87
C GLY A 26 -17.34 -10.96 7.83
N ARG A 27 -16.68 -9.85 8.19
CA ARG A 27 -15.60 -9.84 9.21
C ARG A 27 -15.97 -9.11 10.49
N ALA A 28 -16.78 -8.07 10.38
CA ALA A 28 -17.30 -7.34 11.52
C ALA A 28 -18.77 -7.74 11.72
N GLN A 29 -19.21 -7.93 12.97
CA GLN A 29 -20.64 -8.08 13.31
C GLN A 29 -21.34 -6.72 13.20
N VAL A 30 -21.15 -6.04 12.08
CA VAL A 30 -21.66 -4.69 11.82
C VAL A 30 -22.83 -4.84 10.87
N GLU A 31 -23.89 -4.11 11.17
CA GLU A 31 -25.11 -4.10 10.39
C GLU A 31 -24.83 -3.58 8.96
N PRO A 32 -25.48 -4.13 7.91
CA PRO A 32 -25.10 -3.86 6.52
C PRO A 32 -25.22 -2.40 6.09
N GLN A 33 -26.16 -1.65 6.67
CA GLN A 33 -26.40 -0.25 6.38
C GLN A 33 -25.30 0.60 7.03
N LEU A 34 -25.00 0.35 8.32
CA LEU A 34 -23.88 0.98 9.01
C LEU A 34 -22.52 0.68 8.33
N THR A 35 -22.36 -0.51 7.75
CA THR A 35 -21.17 -0.86 6.97
C THR A 35 -21.05 -0.01 5.69
N GLY A 36 -22.19 0.31 5.06
CA GLY A 36 -22.25 1.20 3.90
C GLY A 36 -21.88 2.64 4.26
N GLU A 37 -22.43 3.15 5.35
CA GLU A 37 -22.13 4.49 5.87
C GLU A 37 -20.62 4.66 6.16
N ILE A 38 -20.03 3.72 6.90
CA ILE A 38 -18.59 3.73 7.22
C ILE A 38 -17.74 3.67 5.93
N ALA A 39 -18.14 2.86 4.96
CA ALA A 39 -17.42 2.75 3.69
C ALA A 39 -17.44 4.08 2.90
N MET A 40 -18.56 4.81 2.94
CA MET A 40 -18.68 6.13 2.33
C MET A 40 -17.84 7.18 3.06
N GLU A 41 -17.84 7.17 4.40
CA GLU A 41 -16.99 8.05 5.20
C GLU A 41 -15.50 7.85 4.89
N ILE A 42 -15.06 6.60 4.69
CA ILE A 42 -13.69 6.29 4.27
C ILE A 42 -13.37 6.89 2.90
N ALA A 43 -14.30 6.81 1.94
CA ALA A 43 -14.11 7.39 0.61
C ALA A 43 -14.04 8.92 0.67
N GLU A 44 -14.93 9.57 1.43
CA GLU A 44 -14.85 11.03 1.64
C GLU A 44 -13.56 11.44 2.33
N LYS A 45 -13.09 10.66 3.33
CA LYS A 45 -11.81 10.94 3.97
C LYS A 45 -10.63 10.80 3.00
N ALA A 46 -10.69 9.85 2.07
CA ALA A 46 -9.72 9.73 1.00
C ALA A 46 -9.78 10.94 0.06
N ARG A 47 -10.97 11.46 -0.28
CA ARG A 47 -11.14 12.68 -1.07
C ARG A 47 -10.50 13.90 -0.40
N GLU A 48 -10.71 14.08 0.90
CA GLU A 48 -10.07 15.17 1.66
C GLU A 48 -8.54 15.08 1.65
N ASN A 49 -8.00 13.87 1.85
CA ASN A 49 -6.56 13.66 1.98
C ASN A 49 -5.81 13.65 0.63
N LEU A 50 -6.49 13.27 -0.45
CA LEU A 50 -5.89 13.07 -1.77
C LEU A 50 -6.31 14.15 -2.79
N GLY A 51 -7.37 14.91 -2.50
CA GLY A 51 -7.84 16.00 -3.32
C GLY A 51 -6.92 17.21 -3.24
N GLY A 52 -6.79 17.95 -4.35
CA GLY A 52 -6.22 19.30 -4.32
C GLY A 52 -4.77 19.49 -4.77
N GLY A 53 -4.16 18.56 -5.53
CA GLY A 53 -2.95 18.96 -6.28
C GLY A 53 -1.94 17.91 -6.70
N ALA A 54 -2.10 16.63 -6.37
CA ALA A 54 -1.20 15.59 -6.85
C ALA A 54 -1.97 14.53 -7.66
N HIS A 55 -1.49 14.21 -8.86
CA HIS A 55 -1.92 12.99 -9.56
C HIS A 55 -1.50 11.78 -8.72
N VAL A 56 -2.41 11.27 -7.89
CA VAL A 56 -2.15 10.09 -7.06
C VAL A 56 -2.13 8.86 -7.97
N CYS A 57 -0.93 8.44 -8.38
CA CYS A 57 -0.74 7.17 -9.04
C CYS A 57 -0.75 6.05 -7.98
N ILE A 58 -1.73 5.15 -8.03
CA ILE A 58 -1.69 3.90 -7.28
C ILE A 58 -0.92 2.87 -8.12
N PRO A 59 0.35 2.55 -7.79
CA PRO A 59 1.11 1.58 -8.58
C PRO A 59 0.49 0.19 -8.44
N LYS A 60 0.15 -0.44 -9.57
CA LYS A 60 -0.40 -1.82 -9.62
C LYS A 60 0.64 -2.92 -9.32
N GLY A 61 1.91 -2.55 -9.09
CA GLY A 61 3.04 -3.48 -8.97
C GLY A 61 3.34 -3.94 -7.55
N ARG A 62 4.12 -5.04 -7.43
CA ARG A 62 4.68 -5.57 -6.16
C ARG A 62 5.57 -4.58 -5.41
N ASP A 63 5.95 -3.46 -6.02
CA ASP A 63 6.81 -2.44 -5.42
C ASP A 63 6.19 -1.78 -4.17
N TRP A 64 4.86 -1.73 -4.06
CA TRP A 64 4.17 -1.24 -2.86
C TRP A 64 4.11 -2.30 -1.74
N LEU A 65 3.93 -3.56 -2.13
CA LEU A 65 3.93 -4.71 -1.23
C LEU A 65 5.36 -5.22 -1.07
N LEU A 66 6.28 -4.38 -0.55
CA LEU A 66 7.43 -4.95 0.14
C LEU A 66 6.85 -5.74 1.32
N PRO A 67 6.89 -7.10 1.28
CA PRO A 67 6.34 -7.88 2.37
C PRO A 67 7.00 -7.39 3.67
N ARG A 68 6.26 -7.34 4.77
CA ARG A 68 6.79 -6.86 6.07
C ARG A 68 8.17 -7.45 6.39
N ARG A 69 8.33 -8.75 6.09
CA ARG A 69 9.60 -9.49 6.18
C ARG A 69 10.74 -8.89 5.35
N ASP A 70 10.51 -8.52 4.09
CA ASP A 70 11.55 -7.98 3.21
C ASP A 70 11.98 -6.58 3.70
N ARG A 71 11.06 -5.79 4.30
CA ARG A 71 11.40 -4.53 4.98
C ARG A 71 12.22 -4.77 6.26
N GLU A 72 11.81 -5.72 7.10
CA GLU A 72 12.57 -6.11 8.29
C GLU A 72 13.99 -6.62 7.95
N ILE A 73 14.15 -7.35 6.84
CA ILE A 73 15.45 -7.77 6.32
C ILE A 73 16.30 -6.57 5.90
N TRP A 74 15.70 -5.58 5.22
CA TRP A 74 16.38 -4.35 4.82
C TRP A 74 16.82 -3.52 6.03
N ASP A 75 15.97 -3.36 7.04
CA ASP A 75 16.28 -2.58 8.23
C ASP A 75 17.41 -3.21 9.07
N LYS A 76 17.53 -4.54 9.04
CA LYS A 76 18.63 -5.28 9.69
C LYS A 76 19.87 -5.45 8.82
N PHE A 77 19.85 -5.00 7.57
CA PHE A 77 20.97 -5.18 6.65
C PHE A 77 22.09 -4.16 6.94
N ARG A 78 23.31 -4.65 7.18
CA ARG A 78 24.49 -3.83 7.55
C ARG A 78 25.52 -3.67 6.43
N GLY A 79 25.28 -4.25 5.26
CA GLY A 79 26.18 -4.18 4.10
C GLY A 79 26.82 -5.52 3.73
N ASP A 80 27.10 -6.37 4.72
CA ASP A 80 27.86 -7.62 4.56
C ASP A 80 27.22 -8.85 5.27
N ASN A 81 26.14 -8.65 6.03
CA ASN A 81 25.53 -9.67 6.89
C ASN A 81 24.56 -10.64 6.16
N TYR A 82 24.78 -10.90 4.86
CA TYR A 82 23.89 -11.73 4.04
C TYR A 82 23.69 -13.14 4.62
N GLN A 83 24.78 -13.78 5.07
CA GLN A 83 24.73 -15.14 5.62
C GLN A 83 24.01 -15.20 6.97
N ALA A 84 24.11 -14.14 7.78
CA ALA A 84 23.40 -14.05 9.06
C ALA A 84 21.90 -13.91 8.84
N LEU A 85 21.49 -13.03 7.92
CA LEU A 85 20.08 -12.83 7.56
C LEU A 85 19.48 -14.08 6.88
N ALA A 86 20.26 -14.80 6.08
CA ALA A 86 19.84 -16.05 5.47
C ALA A 86 19.46 -17.09 6.53
N LYS A 87 20.27 -17.22 7.60
CA LYS A 87 19.99 -18.11 8.73
C LYS A 87 18.79 -17.63 9.55
N GLU A 88 18.71 -16.33 9.86
CA GLU A 88 17.65 -15.75 10.70
C GLU A 88 16.26 -15.91 10.07
N TYR A 89 16.16 -15.73 8.75
CA TYR A 89 14.88 -15.76 8.03
C TYR A 89 14.60 -17.09 7.31
N ASN A 90 15.47 -18.09 7.49
CA ASN A 90 15.43 -19.39 6.79
C ASN A 90 15.30 -19.23 5.26
N LEU A 91 16.18 -18.40 4.69
CA LEU A 91 16.23 -18.10 3.26
C LEU A 91 17.63 -18.42 2.71
N THR A 92 17.73 -18.60 1.40
CA THR A 92 19.04 -18.70 0.74
C THR A 92 19.72 -17.33 0.69
N GLU A 93 21.04 -17.30 0.69
CA GLU A 93 21.80 -16.04 0.57
C GLU A 93 21.46 -15.28 -0.73
N ILE A 94 21.25 -16.03 -1.82
CA ILE A 94 20.77 -15.49 -3.10
C ILE A 94 19.43 -14.77 -2.93
N ARG A 95 18.51 -15.34 -2.14
CA ARG A 95 17.22 -14.72 -1.88
C ARG A 95 17.36 -13.44 -1.05
N ILE A 96 18.25 -13.40 -0.06
CA ILE A 96 18.55 -12.18 0.70
C ILE A 96 19.12 -11.10 -0.22
N ARG A 97 20.07 -11.43 -1.11
CA ARG A 97 20.63 -10.48 -2.10
C ARG A 97 19.54 -9.86 -2.97
N GLN A 98 18.63 -10.67 -3.51
CA GLN A 98 17.48 -10.19 -4.28
C GLN A 98 16.54 -9.28 -3.47
N ILE A 99 16.38 -9.53 -2.17
CA ILE A 99 15.58 -8.66 -1.28
C ILE A 99 16.27 -7.32 -1.10
N VAL A 100 17.57 -7.32 -0.79
CA VAL A 100 18.39 -6.12 -0.61
C VAL A 100 18.42 -5.27 -1.87
N GLU A 101 18.60 -5.87 -3.05
CA GLU A 101 18.60 -5.16 -4.35
C GLU A 101 17.27 -4.48 -4.64
N ARG A 102 16.15 -5.19 -4.40
CA ARG A 102 14.80 -4.62 -4.59
C ARG A 102 14.54 -3.46 -3.62
N CYS A 103 14.93 -3.60 -2.35
CA CYS A 103 14.78 -2.53 -1.36
C CYS A 103 15.66 -1.32 -1.71
N ARG A 104 16.90 -1.54 -2.15
CA ARG A 104 17.81 -0.49 -2.60
C ARG A 104 17.25 0.27 -3.81
N ALA A 105 16.71 -0.44 -4.81
CA ALA A 105 16.07 0.20 -5.96
C ALA A 105 14.85 1.04 -5.56
N ALA A 106 14.03 0.53 -4.65
CA ALA A 106 12.88 1.28 -4.11
C ALA A 106 13.31 2.52 -3.32
N ASP A 107 14.34 2.42 -2.48
CA ASP A 107 14.89 3.54 -1.71
C ASP A 107 15.51 4.60 -2.63
N GLN A 108 16.26 4.17 -3.65
CA GLN A 108 16.84 5.08 -4.63
C GLN A 108 15.78 5.84 -5.42
N LYS A 109 14.71 5.17 -5.89
CA LYS A 109 13.57 5.82 -6.56
C LYS A 109 12.89 6.85 -5.64
N ARG A 110 12.71 6.54 -4.35
CA ARG A 110 12.15 7.48 -3.37
C ARG A 110 13.02 8.72 -3.20
N ARG A 111 14.34 8.56 -3.07
CA ARG A 111 15.27 9.69 -2.96
C ARG A 111 15.33 10.52 -4.25
N GLN A 112 15.31 9.86 -5.41
CA GLN A 112 15.33 10.54 -6.71
C GLN A 112 14.04 11.30 -7.02
N ALA A 113 12.88 10.84 -6.55
CA ALA A 113 11.62 11.58 -6.67
C ALA A 113 11.67 12.96 -5.97
N GLY A 114 12.52 13.13 -4.96
CA GLY A 114 12.74 14.42 -4.29
C GLY A 114 13.77 15.33 -4.97
N LEU A 115 14.53 14.85 -5.96
CA LEU A 115 15.59 15.63 -6.63
C LEU A 115 15.09 16.45 -7.83
N PHE A 116 13.88 16.18 -8.31
CA PHE A 116 13.26 16.91 -9.42
C PHE A 116 11.91 17.54 -9.03
N GLY A 117 11.72 17.82 -7.72
CA GLY A 117 10.61 18.68 -7.27
C GLY A 117 10.81 20.08 -7.85
N GLU A 118 9.91 20.46 -8.73
CA GLU A 118 9.96 21.61 -9.63
C GLU A 118 10.11 22.95 -8.89
N GLY A 119 10.95 23.84 -9.44
CA GLY A 119 10.88 25.28 -9.21
C GLY A 119 9.99 25.96 -10.24
#